data_AF-N4WY37-F1
#
_entry.id   AF-N4WY37-F1
#
_cell.length_a   1.000
_cell.length_b   1.000
_cell.length_c   1.000
_cell.angle_alpha   90.00
_cell.angle_beta   90.00
_cell.angle_gamma   90.00
#
_symmetry.space_group_name_H-M   'P 1'
#
loop_
_entity.id
_entity.type
_entity.pdbx_description
1 polymer ?
#
loop_
_entity_poly.entity_id
_entity_poly.type
_entity_poly.pdbx_seq_one_letter_code
_entity_poly.pdbx_strand_id
1 'polypeptide(L)'
;MDPASQALAQRLPDGVRDTFATRSEHGDVPISTLIHRRLGRRSRAEQAQSQQYLTREEEKALVKFLLLMSSLGQPVRVKYLRSLAFSIAR
;
A
#
# COMPACT_ATOMS: atom_id res chain seq x y z
N MET A 1 5.71 6.47 -5.09
CA MET A 1 4.94 7.60 -4.52
C MET A 1 3.52 7.46 -5.01
N ASP A 2 2.53 7.74 -4.17
CA ASP A 2 1.14 7.78 -4.61
C ASP A 2 0.84 9.06 -5.41
N PRO A 3 -0.21 9.07 -6.26
CA PRO A 3 -0.49 10.19 -7.16
C PRO A 3 -0.63 11.55 -6.45
N ALA A 4 -1.19 11.58 -5.24
CA ALA A 4 -1.35 12.81 -4.49
C ALA A 4 0.00 13.36 -3.98
N SER A 5 0.88 12.49 -3.49
CA SER A 5 2.25 12.90 -3.11
C SER A 5 3.06 13.37 -4.31
N GLN A 6 2.88 12.71 -5.47
CA GLN A 6 3.51 13.14 -6.71
C GLN A 6 2.99 14.50 -7.18
N ALA A 7 1.67 14.73 -7.17
CA ALA A 7 1.07 16.03 -7.47
C ALA A 7 1.52 17.13 -6.49
N LEU A 8 1.86 16.76 -5.24
CA LEU A 8 2.46 17.68 -4.28
C LEU A 8 3.98 17.91 -4.48
N ALA A 9 4.69 17.04 -5.18
CA ALA A 9 6.13 17.17 -5.41
C ALA A 9 6.49 17.70 -6.81
N GLN A 10 5.56 17.61 -7.76
CA GLN A 10 5.77 18.07 -9.13
C GLN A 10 5.99 19.57 -9.21
N ARG A 11 6.96 19.97 -10.04
CA ARG A 11 7.26 21.37 -10.31
C ARG A 11 6.17 21.95 -11.21
N LEU A 12 5.60 23.08 -10.80
CA LEU A 12 4.64 23.83 -11.58
C LEU A 12 5.34 24.70 -12.65
N PRO A 13 4.67 25.04 -13.76
CA PRO A 13 5.21 25.96 -14.75
C PRO A 13 5.51 27.33 -14.16
N ASP A 14 6.56 27.98 -14.66
CA ASP A 14 6.99 29.30 -14.19
C ASP A 14 5.88 30.34 -14.47
N GLY A 15 5.51 31.11 -13.44
CA GLY A 15 4.43 32.11 -13.50
C GLY A 15 3.06 31.64 -13.00
N VAL A 16 2.89 30.35 -12.70
CA VAL A 16 1.65 29.82 -12.12
C VAL A 16 1.71 29.89 -10.58
N ARG A 17 0.63 30.37 -9.95
CA ARG A 17 0.54 30.43 -8.49
C ARG A 17 0.42 29.03 -7.89
N ASP A 18 1.25 28.73 -6.90
CA ASP A 18 1.23 27.44 -6.21
C ASP A 18 0.03 27.31 -5.27
N THR A 19 -1.10 26.85 -5.81
CA THR A 19 -2.34 26.60 -5.06
C THR A 19 -2.81 25.15 -5.20
N PHE A 20 -3.65 24.69 -4.27
CA PHE A 20 -4.22 23.34 -4.36
C PHE A 20 -5.11 23.14 -5.59
N ALA A 21 -5.80 24.18 -6.07
CA ALA A 21 -6.59 24.13 -7.30
C ALA A 21 -5.70 23.88 -8.51
N THR A 22 -4.64 24.67 -8.65
CA THR A 22 -3.60 24.48 -9.68
C THR A 22 -3.00 23.07 -9.62
N ARG A 23 -2.62 22.59 -8.43
CA ARG A 23 -2.06 21.23 -8.29
C ARG A 23 -3.07 20.13 -8.59
N SER A 24 -4.35 20.36 -8.31
CA SER A 24 -5.43 19.43 -8.65
C SER A 24 -5.60 19.31 -10.16
N GLU A 25 -5.56 20.45 -10.88
CA GLU A 25 -5.66 20.50 -12.35
C GLU A 25 -4.44 19.85 -13.02
N HIS A 26 -3.23 20.16 -12.55
CA HIS A 26 -2.01 19.58 -13.12
C HIS A 26 -1.80 18.10 -12.78
N GLY A 27 -2.21 17.68 -11.58
CA GLY A 27 -2.00 16.32 -11.10
C GLY A 27 -3.15 15.36 -11.37
N ASP A 28 -4.29 15.84 -11.85
CA ASP A 28 -5.56 15.09 -11.96
C ASP A 28 -5.94 14.39 -10.64
N VAL A 29 -5.78 15.10 -9.53
CA VAL A 29 -6.08 14.60 -8.17
C VAL A 29 -6.98 15.60 -7.45
N PRO A 30 -8.14 15.19 -6.90
CA PRO A 30 -9.05 16.11 -6.21
C PRO A 30 -8.35 16.94 -5.11
N ILE A 31 -8.73 18.23 -5.01
CA ILE A 31 -8.22 19.18 -4.00
C ILE A 31 -8.28 18.60 -2.57
N SER A 32 -9.40 17.97 -2.21
CA SER A 32 -9.57 17.36 -0.88
C SER A 32 -8.54 16.27 -0.59
N THR A 33 -8.21 15.45 -1.60
CA THR A 33 -7.17 14.42 -1.51
C THR A 33 -5.79 15.03 -1.27
N LEU A 34 -5.47 16.14 -1.95
CA LEU A 34 -4.21 16.87 -1.77
C LEU A 34 -4.10 17.49 -0.38
N ILE A 35 -5.19 18.10 0.12
CA ILE A 35 -5.25 18.69 1.47
C ILE A 35 -5.03 17.59 2.52
N HIS A 36 -5.79 16.50 2.46
CA HIS A 36 -5.63 15.38 3.40
C HIS A 36 -4.23 14.79 3.35
N ARG A 37 -3.64 14.68 2.15
CA ARG A 37 -2.26 14.21 1.99
C ARG A 37 -1.26 15.13 2.67
N ARG A 38 -1.37 16.45 2.46
CA ARG A 38 -0.49 17.45 3.09
C ARG A 38 -0.64 17.46 4.61
N LEU A 39 -1.84 17.16 5.11
CA LEU A 39 -2.12 17.00 6.55
C LEU A 39 -1.64 15.65 7.11
N GLY A 40 -0.95 14.82 6.33
CA GLY A 40 -0.29 13.59 6.80
C GLY A 40 -1.15 12.32 6.70
N ARG A 41 -2.31 12.37 6.03
CA ARG A 41 -3.09 11.15 5.79
C ARG A 41 -2.33 10.24 4.83
N ARG A 42 -2.08 9.00 5.26
CA ARG A 42 -1.47 7.94 4.44
C ARG A 42 -2.33 7.59 3.24
N SER A 43 -1.69 7.11 2.17
CA SER A 43 -2.40 6.53 1.04
C SER A 43 -3.03 5.23 1.46
N ARG A 44 -4.06 4.78 0.73
CA ARG A 44 -4.63 3.45 0.96
C ARG A 44 -3.59 2.35 0.79
N ALA A 45 -2.66 2.50 -0.15
CA ALA A 45 -1.58 1.54 -0.38
C ALA A 45 -0.58 1.50 0.77
N GLU A 46 -0.07 2.66 1.22
CA GLU A 46 0.83 2.73 2.38
C GLU A 46 0.14 2.27 3.66
N GLN A 47 -1.14 2.62 3.82
CA GLN A 47 -1.95 2.17 4.94
C GLN A 47 -2.08 0.65 4.92
N ALA A 48 -2.44 0.05 3.78
CA ALA A 48 -2.52 -1.40 3.61
C ALA A 48 -1.18 -2.08 3.94
N GLN A 49 -0.07 -1.56 3.41
CA GLN A 49 1.26 -2.07 3.72
C GLN A 49 1.59 -1.96 5.22
N SER A 50 1.26 -0.84 5.87
CA SER A 50 1.49 -0.67 7.31
C SER A 50 0.58 -1.51 8.19
N GLN A 51 -0.54 -1.98 7.66
CA GLN A 51 -1.51 -2.84 8.34
C GLN A 51 -1.28 -4.33 8.05
N GLN A 52 -0.29 -4.68 7.20
CA GLN A 52 0.07 -6.07 6.99
C GLN A 52 0.58 -6.67 8.31
N TYR A 53 0.00 -7.81 8.68
CA TYR A 53 0.39 -8.54 9.88
C TYR A 53 1.74 -9.25 9.70
N LEU A 54 1.99 -9.74 8.48
CA LEU A 54 3.22 -10.44 8.12
C LEU A 54 4.17 -9.49 7.38
N THR A 55 5.46 -9.68 7.58
CA THR A 55 6.46 -9.04 6.72
C THR A 55 6.45 -9.68 5.33
N ARG A 56 6.98 -8.96 4.34
CA ARG A 56 7.06 -9.46 2.95
C ARG A 56 7.79 -10.81 2.84
N GLU A 57 8.78 -11.04 3.69
CA GLU A 57 9.53 -12.30 3.70
C GLU A 57 8.75 -13.43 4.38
N GLU A 58 8.03 -13.14 5.46
CA GLU A 58 7.12 -14.08 6.12
C GLU A 58 5.97 -14.51 5.19
N GLU A 59 5.36 -13.57 4.46
CA GLU A 59 4.33 -13.88 3.46
C GLU A 59 4.88 -14.82 2.38
N LYS A 60 6.08 -14.55 1.86
CA LYS A 60 6.73 -15.42 0.87
C LYS A 60 6.99 -16.82 1.43
N ALA A 61 7.45 -16.93 2.67
CA ALA A 61 7.69 -18.21 3.32
C ALA A 61 6.40 -19.01 3.47
N LEU A 62 5.32 -18.35 3.92
CA LEU A 62 4.00 -18.98 4.04
C LEU A 62 3.47 -19.46 2.67
N VAL A 63 3.58 -18.63 1.62
CA VAL A 63 3.16 -19.01 0.27
C VAL A 63 3.94 -20.21 -0.25
N LYS A 64 5.27 -20.23 -0.09
CA LYS A 64 6.10 -21.38 -0.47
C LYS A 64 5.67 -22.66 0.24
N PHE A 65 5.38 -22.58 1.54
CA PHE A 65 4.88 -23.71 2.31
C PHE A 65 3.52 -24.20 1.79
N LEU A 66 2.57 -23.30 1.54
CA LEU A 66 1.25 -23.67 1.02
C LEU A 66 1.32 -24.32 -0.36
N LEU A 67 2.18 -23.79 -1.24
CA LEU A 67 2.42 -24.36 -2.57
C LEU A 67 3.05 -25.76 -2.49
N LEU A 68 4.03 -25.95 -1.59
CA LEU A 68 4.64 -27.26 -1.33
C LEU A 68 3.60 -28.27 -0.83
N MET A 69 2.78 -27.88 0.15
CA MET A 69 1.73 -28.75 0.66
C MET A 69 0.71 -29.12 -0.42
N SER A 70 0.37 -28.19 -1.31
CA SER A 70 -0.49 -28.45 -2.45
C SER A 70 0.14 -29.40 -3.48
N SER A 71 1.44 -29.25 -3.78
CA SER A 71 2.13 -30.15 -4.73
C SER A 71 2.28 -31.57 -4.19
N LEU A 72 2.35 -31.72 -2.87
CA LEU A 72 2.31 -33.01 -2.17
C LEU A 72 0.89 -33.63 -2.07
N GLY A 73 -0.12 -32.99 -2.67
CA GLY A 73 -1.50 -33.47 -2.67
C GLY A 73 -2.24 -33.21 -1.34
N GLN A 74 -1.69 -32.38 -0.46
CA GLN A 74 -2.25 -32.07 0.85
C GLN A 74 -2.52 -30.56 1.00
N PRO A 75 -3.50 -30.00 0.27
CA PRO A 75 -3.79 -28.57 0.34
C PRO A 75 -4.21 -28.17 1.76
N VAL A 76 -3.54 -27.14 2.29
CA VAL A 76 -3.83 -26.59 3.61
C VAL A 76 -5.18 -25.88 3.60
N ARG A 77 -6.05 -26.23 4.54
CA ARG A 77 -7.37 -25.59 4.67
C ARG A 77 -7.22 -24.16 5.19
N VAL A 78 -8.03 -23.24 4.66
CA VAL A 78 -8.05 -21.81 5.02
C VAL A 78 -8.11 -21.56 6.52
N LYS A 79 -8.84 -22.39 7.27
CA LYS A 79 -8.95 -22.29 8.74
C LYS A 79 -7.61 -22.34 9.49
N TYR A 80 -6.56 -22.94 8.91
CA TYR A 80 -5.23 -23.02 9.50
C TYR A 80 -4.30 -21.87 9.10
N LEU A 81 -4.69 -21.00 8.17
CA LEU A 81 -3.83 -19.91 7.71
C LEU A 81 -3.49 -18.92 8.82
N ARG A 82 -4.44 -18.60 9.70
CA ARG A 82 -4.20 -17.69 10.83
C ARG A 82 -3.19 -18.27 11.81
N SER A 83 -3.32 -19.57 12.15
CA SER A 83 -2.36 -20.23 13.05
C SER A 83 -0.97 -20.33 12.43
N LEU A 84 -0.88 -20.58 11.13
CA LEU A 84 0.40 -20.62 10.41
C LEU A 84 1.05 -19.25 10.34
N ALA A 85 0.28 -18.21 10.03
CA ALA A 85 0.75 -16.82 10.04
C ALA A 85 1.30 -16.44 11.42
N PHE A 86 0.57 -16.76 12.49
CA PHE A 86 1.04 -16.52 13.87
C PHE A 86 2.34 -17.27 14.19
N SER A 87 2.48 -18.53 13.73
CA SER A 87 3.71 -19.31 13.97
C SER A 87 4.93 -18.78 13.23
N ILE A 88 4.73 -18.12 12.08
CA ILE A 88 5.83 -17.58 11.26
C ILE A 88 6.27 -16.19 11.78
N ALA A 89 5.36 -15.43 12.37
CA ALA A 89 5.64 -14.08 12.89
C ALA A 89 6.32 -14.05 14.27
N ARG A 90 6.63 -15.22 14.88
CA ARG A 90 7.27 -15.36 16.19
C ARG A 90 8.72 -15.79 16.05
#